data_AF-A0A5J4Q3I2-F1
#
_entry.id   AF-A0A5J4Q3I2-F1
#
_cell.length_a   1.000
_cell.length_b   1.000
_cell.length_c   1.000
_cell.angle_alpha   90.00
_cell.angle_beta   90.00
_cell.angle_gamma   90.00
#
_symmetry.space_group_name_H-M   'P 1'
#
loop_
_entity.id
_entity.type
_entity.pdbx_description
1 polymer ?
#
loop_
_entity_poly.entity_id
_entity_poly.type
_entity_poly.pdbx_seq_one_letter_code
_entity_poly.pdbx_strand_id
1 'polypeptide(L)'
;MFISTLDPLIARITQEAATGVGLPEGSIAPLSNYYFMFVSTFLIAGIVYFLTVKQLLPRLGIFESKTHLANRKQLSHKERRSLSLALTAGIIYTILILWATFSPQGVLRGITDGLIRSPFIMGILFIFSFGIGLMGTIYGFGSGRYRTDKDVIEGLAQPVRLLATYFVIAFFAAQMFACLEYSHLDKCIIIMASGLFSSMKLTGLGMLLLFIVFTAIVNLFMVSATGKWAFMAFVFVPLFADMGITPDVTQCAFRIGDSATNVLTPFLFYMPLAFAYVQQYDKRFTYISLLRYTWRYSVWILAGWMLLFAGWYLSKTTLGI
;
A
#
# COMPACT_ATOMS: atom_id res chain seq x y z
N MET A 1 -7.88 12.53 7.47
CA MET A 1 -6.94 11.98 6.46
C MET A 1 -5.58 12.58 6.77
N PHE A 2 -4.60 11.77 7.15
CA PHE A 2 -3.23 12.23 7.43
C PHE A 2 -2.39 12.12 6.16
N ILE A 3 -1.48 13.06 5.96
CA ILE A 3 -0.50 13.05 4.87
C ILE A 3 0.39 11.82 5.05
N SER A 4 0.53 11.02 3.99
CA SER A 4 1.43 9.87 3.96
C SER A 4 2.84 10.33 3.58
N THR A 5 3.86 9.57 3.97
CA THR A 5 5.25 9.83 3.54
C THR A 5 5.42 9.82 2.02
N LEU A 6 4.48 9.21 1.29
CA LEU A 6 4.45 9.19 -0.18
C LEU A 6 4.09 10.55 -0.81
N ASP A 7 3.26 11.35 -0.14
CA ASP A 7 2.80 12.66 -0.66
C ASP A 7 3.96 13.62 -0.96
N PRO A 8 4.88 13.93 -0.02
CA PRO A 8 6.02 14.80 -0.29
C PRO A 8 7.05 14.17 -1.22
N LEU A 9 7.18 12.84 -1.24
CA LEU A 9 8.12 12.14 -2.13
C LEU A 9 7.68 12.25 -3.59
N ILE A 10 6.41 11.96 -3.88
CA ILE A 10 5.85 12.06 -5.23
C ILE A 10 5.85 13.53 -5.69
N ALA A 11 5.41 14.46 -4.82
CA ALA A 11 5.42 15.89 -5.13
C ALA A 11 6.83 16.41 -5.48
N ARG A 12 7.85 15.96 -4.75
CA ARG A 12 9.23 16.31 -5.05
C ARG A 12 9.69 15.80 -6.42
N ILE A 13 9.40 14.54 -6.76
CA ILE A 13 9.76 13.98 -8.08
C ILE A 13 9.04 14.76 -9.19
N THR A 14 7.77 15.09 -9.00
CA THR A 14 7.03 15.91 -9.96
C THR A 14 7.64 17.30 -10.10
N GLN A 15 8.10 17.90 -8.99
CA GLN A 15 8.78 19.19 -9.01
C GLN A 15 10.11 19.12 -9.77
N GLU A 16 10.90 18.08 -9.55
CA GLU A 16 12.16 17.84 -10.29
C GLU A 16 11.90 17.63 -11.79
N ALA A 17 10.79 16.99 -12.17
CA ALA A 17 10.40 16.85 -13.57
C ALA A 17 9.88 18.18 -14.16
N ALA A 18 9.14 18.98 -13.37
CA ALA A 18 8.58 20.25 -13.79
C ALA A 18 9.65 21.33 -13.99
N THR A 19 10.69 21.37 -13.15
CA THR A 19 11.84 22.28 -13.34
C THR A 19 12.59 22.00 -14.63
N GLY A 20 12.65 20.73 -15.06
CA GLY A 20 13.19 20.33 -16.36
C GLY A 20 12.48 20.95 -17.56
N VAL A 21 11.24 21.44 -17.39
CA VAL A 21 10.41 22.10 -18.43
C VAL A 21 10.38 23.63 -18.24
N GLY A 22 11.15 24.17 -17.29
CA GLY A 22 11.24 25.61 -17.04
C GLY A 22 10.18 26.18 -16.08
N LEU A 23 9.43 25.34 -15.36
CA LEU A 23 8.56 25.80 -14.29
C LEU A 23 9.37 26.16 -13.03
N PRO A 24 9.01 27.25 -12.31
CA PRO A 24 9.77 27.70 -11.15
C PRO A 24 9.79 26.68 -10.00
N GLU A 25 10.91 26.64 -9.28
CA GLU A 25 11.08 25.82 -8.07
C GLU A 25 10.02 26.18 -7.02
N GLY A 26 9.32 25.18 -6.48
CA GLY A 26 8.30 25.35 -5.45
C GLY A 26 6.85 25.46 -5.95
N SER A 27 6.62 25.28 -7.26
CA SER A 27 5.27 25.32 -7.86
C SER A 27 4.37 24.14 -7.45
N ILE A 28 4.95 23.04 -6.95
CA ILE A 28 4.22 21.83 -6.58
C ILE A 28 4.40 21.58 -5.08
N ALA A 29 3.31 21.74 -4.33
CA ALA A 29 3.28 21.47 -2.90
C ALA A 29 2.93 19.99 -2.63
N PRO A 30 3.36 19.42 -1.50
CA PRO A 30 2.89 18.11 -1.04
C PRO A 30 1.37 18.02 -0.88
N LEU A 31 0.69 19.16 -0.75
CA LEU A 31 -0.76 19.28 -0.55
C LEU A 31 -1.54 19.54 -1.83
N SER A 32 -0.89 19.59 -3.01
CA SER A 32 -1.54 19.98 -4.26
C SER A 32 -2.63 19.01 -4.75
N ASN A 33 -2.75 17.81 -4.14
CA ASN A 33 -3.85 16.88 -4.43
C ASN A 33 -4.78 16.63 -3.23
N TYR A 34 -4.65 17.41 -2.14
CA TYR A 34 -5.33 17.14 -0.88
C TYR A 34 -6.86 17.15 -0.99
N TYR A 35 -7.45 18.14 -1.67
CA TYR A 35 -8.91 18.25 -1.79
C TYR A 35 -9.50 17.09 -2.60
N PHE A 36 -8.85 16.73 -3.71
CA PHE A 36 -9.26 15.57 -4.50
C PHE A 36 -9.19 14.27 -3.68
N MET A 37 -8.08 14.06 -2.96
CA MET A 37 -7.87 12.88 -2.14
C MET A 37 -8.90 12.79 -0.99
N PHE A 38 -9.25 13.92 -0.38
CA PHE A 38 -10.28 13.99 0.65
C PHE A 38 -11.64 13.54 0.13
N VAL A 39 -12.11 14.11 -0.98
CA VAL A 39 -13.41 13.73 -1.59
C VAL A 39 -13.41 12.28 -2.06
N SER A 40 -12.28 11.82 -2.63
CA SER A 40 -12.15 10.44 -3.10
C SER A 40 -12.32 9.39 -1.99
N THR A 41 -12.00 9.75 -0.74
CA THR A 41 -12.14 8.84 0.40
C THR A 41 -13.60 8.39 0.58
N PHE A 42 -14.55 9.32 0.46
CA PHE A 42 -15.99 9.00 0.60
C PHE A 42 -16.49 8.16 -0.57
N LEU A 43 -16.03 8.47 -1.79
CA LEU A 43 -16.39 7.70 -2.98
C LEU A 43 -15.90 6.25 -2.87
N ILE A 44 -14.61 6.06 -2.53
CA ILE A 44 -14.02 4.73 -2.41
C ILE A 44 -14.70 3.95 -1.27
N ALA A 45 -14.97 4.59 -0.13
CA ALA A 45 -15.71 3.97 0.96
C ALA A 45 -17.10 3.48 0.52
N GLY A 46 -17.82 4.30 -0.26
CA GLY A 46 -19.13 3.92 -0.82
C GLY A 46 -19.04 2.74 -1.79
N ILE A 47 -18.07 2.74 -2.71
CA ILE A 47 -17.85 1.65 -3.68
C ILE A 47 -17.51 0.35 -2.94
N VAL A 48 -16.57 0.40 -2.01
CA VAL A 48 -16.15 -0.77 -1.21
C VAL A 48 -17.31 -1.31 -0.38
N TYR A 49 -18.08 -0.43 0.27
CA TYR A 49 -19.27 -0.81 1.03
C TYR A 49 -20.29 -1.51 0.13
N PHE A 50 -20.63 -0.91 -1.01
CA PHE A 50 -21.62 -1.46 -1.94
C PHE A 50 -21.21 -2.85 -2.46
N LEU A 51 -19.97 -2.99 -2.94
CA LEU A 51 -19.47 -4.28 -3.43
C LEU A 51 -19.44 -5.34 -2.34
N THR A 52 -19.04 -4.96 -1.13
CA THR A 52 -18.95 -5.90 -0.01
C THR A 52 -20.32 -6.39 0.42
N VAL A 53 -21.27 -5.47 0.65
CA VAL A 53 -22.60 -5.82 1.15
C VAL A 53 -23.48 -6.46 0.08
N LYS A 54 -23.48 -5.92 -1.15
CA LYS A 54 -24.40 -6.38 -2.21
C LYS A 54 -23.86 -7.50 -3.07
N GLN A 55 -22.53 -7.61 -3.27
CA GLN A 55 -21.97 -8.63 -4.16
C GLN A 55 -21.22 -9.72 -3.41
N LEU A 56 -20.35 -9.35 -2.46
CA LEU A 56 -19.46 -10.31 -1.80
C LEU A 56 -20.22 -11.12 -0.73
N LEU A 57 -20.90 -10.46 0.20
CA LEU A 57 -21.60 -11.11 1.32
C LEU A 57 -22.61 -12.19 0.87
N PRO A 58 -23.48 -11.91 -0.13
CA PRO A 58 -24.45 -12.92 -0.59
C PRO A 58 -23.79 -14.14 -1.25
N ARG A 59 -22.60 -13.98 -1.83
CA ARG A 59 -21.87 -15.07 -2.52
C ARG A 59 -21.07 -15.95 -1.56
N LEU A 60 -20.63 -15.39 -0.43
CA LEU A 60 -19.91 -16.15 0.59
C LEU A 60 -20.85 -17.03 1.43
N GLY A 61 -22.16 -16.76 1.42
CA GLY A 61 -23.16 -17.55 2.12
C GLY A 61 -23.10 -17.40 3.65
N ILE A 62 -23.89 -18.21 4.36
CA ILE A 62 -23.85 -18.27 5.83
C ILE A 62 -22.62 -19.08 6.23
N PHE A 63 -21.74 -18.49 7.04
CA PHE A 63 -20.58 -19.19 7.57
C PHE A 63 -21.03 -20.26 8.57
N GLU A 64 -21.14 -21.51 8.11
CA GLU A 64 -21.24 -22.66 8.99
C GLU A 64 -19.87 -22.96 9.59
N SER A 65 -19.68 -22.54 10.82
CA SER A 65 -18.50 -22.78 11.65
C SER A 65 -18.24 -24.29 11.85
N LYS A 66 -17.66 -24.98 10.85
CA LYS A 66 -17.28 -26.41 10.99
C LYS A 66 -16.11 -26.63 11.94
N THR A 67 -15.37 -25.59 12.26
CA THR A 67 -14.47 -25.55 13.42
C THR A 67 -15.23 -24.86 14.54
N HIS A 68 -15.29 -25.48 15.71
CA HIS A 68 -15.69 -24.80 16.94
C HIS A 68 -14.96 -23.45 17.02
N LEU A 69 -15.63 -22.35 16.66
CA LEU A 69 -15.28 -21.04 17.18
C LEU A 69 -15.31 -21.25 18.68
N ALA A 70 -14.12 -21.38 19.25
CA ALA A 70 -13.89 -21.79 20.61
C ALA A 70 -14.91 -21.05 21.46
N ASN A 71 -15.90 -21.81 21.94
CA ASN A 71 -16.85 -21.39 22.94
C ASN A 71 -16.07 -20.49 23.87
N ARG A 72 -16.36 -19.17 23.93
CA ARG A 72 -15.47 -18.16 24.57
C ARG A 72 -15.12 -18.68 25.97
N LYS A 73 -14.02 -19.42 26.09
CA LYS A 73 -13.62 -19.99 27.36
C LYS A 73 -13.19 -18.77 28.13
N GLN A 74 -13.86 -18.52 29.25
CA GLN A 74 -13.40 -17.51 30.18
C GLN A 74 -11.91 -17.75 30.42
N LEU A 75 -11.13 -16.68 30.25
CA LEU A 75 -9.69 -16.73 30.43
C LEU A 75 -9.40 -17.36 31.78
N SER A 76 -8.58 -18.40 31.78
CA SER A 76 -8.11 -19.01 33.02
C SER A 76 -7.40 -17.94 33.86
N HIS A 77 -7.43 -18.08 35.19
CA HIS A 77 -6.67 -17.20 36.08
C HIS A 77 -5.18 -17.11 35.70
N LYS A 78 -4.61 -18.21 35.17
CA LYS A 78 -3.25 -18.22 34.63
C LYS A 78 -3.13 -17.31 33.42
N GLU A 79 -3.95 -17.51 32.39
CA GLU A 79 -3.96 -16.72 31.14
C GLU A 79 -4.18 -15.24 31.40
N ARG A 80 -5.08 -14.88 32.34
CA ARG A 80 -5.33 -13.48 32.71
C ARG A 80 -4.11 -12.82 33.35
N ARG A 81 -3.37 -13.55 34.20
CA ARG A 81 -2.11 -13.08 34.78
C ARG A 81 -1.01 -12.93 33.72
N SER A 82 -0.90 -13.90 32.82
CA SER A 82 0.06 -13.85 31.70
C SER A 82 -0.23 -12.68 30.75
N LEU A 83 -1.51 -12.40 30.51
CA LEU A 83 -1.95 -11.27 29.70
C LEU A 83 -1.56 -9.94 30.35
N SER A 84 -1.77 -9.81 31.67
CA SER A 84 -1.33 -8.62 32.41
C SER A 84 0.18 -8.44 32.33
N LEU A 85 0.96 -9.51 32.49
CA LEU A 85 2.44 -9.46 32.37
C LEU A 85 2.89 -9.05 30.96
N ALA A 86 2.27 -9.61 29.92
CA ALA A 86 2.57 -9.25 28.54
C ALA A 86 2.22 -7.79 28.25
N LEU A 87 1.09 -7.28 28.76
CA LEU A 87 0.71 -5.87 28.64
C LEU A 87 1.69 -4.95 29.36
N THR A 88 2.09 -5.29 30.59
CA THR A 88 3.10 -4.51 31.34
C THR A 88 4.41 -4.46 30.57
N ALA A 89 4.87 -5.59 30.01
CA ALA A 89 6.07 -5.63 29.18
C ALA A 89 5.94 -4.80 27.90
N GLY A 90 4.77 -4.83 27.25
CA GLY A 90 4.47 -4.00 26.08
C GLY A 90 4.49 -2.50 26.40
N ILE A 91 3.96 -2.10 27.56
CA ILE A 91 4.00 -0.71 28.02
C ILE A 91 5.45 -0.28 28.29
N ILE A 92 6.23 -1.10 29.00
CA ILE A 92 7.65 -0.82 29.27
C ILE A 92 8.42 -0.68 27.95
N TYR A 93 8.20 -1.60 27.00
CA TYR A 93 8.82 -1.55 25.68
C TYR A 93 8.44 -0.26 24.93
N THR A 94 7.16 0.10 24.94
CA THR A 94 6.67 1.33 24.28
C THR A 94 7.29 2.57 24.89
N ILE A 95 7.36 2.66 26.23
CA ILE A 95 8.01 3.77 26.93
C ILE A 95 9.49 3.86 26.55
N LEU A 96 10.19 2.73 26.49
CA LEU A 96 11.60 2.67 26.11
C LEU A 96 11.82 3.14 24.67
N ILE A 97 10.97 2.73 23.72
CA ILE A 97 11.03 3.18 22.33
C ILE A 97 10.71 4.67 22.22
N LEU A 98 9.70 5.17 22.94
CA LEU A 98 9.37 6.59 22.97
C LEU A 98 10.52 7.41 23.56
N TRP A 99 11.14 6.93 24.63
CA TRP A 99 12.32 7.55 25.21
C TRP A 99 13.50 7.54 24.22
N ALA A 100 13.78 6.41 23.56
CA ALA A 100 14.82 6.30 22.55
C ALA A 100 14.56 7.14 21.28
N THR A 101 13.31 7.56 21.05
CA THR A 101 12.91 8.39 19.89
C THR A 101 12.86 9.88 20.22
N PHE A 102 12.33 10.25 21.39
CA PHE A 102 12.07 11.65 21.77
C PHE A 102 13.08 12.23 22.77
N SER A 103 13.95 11.40 23.37
CA SER A 103 15.03 11.90 24.23
C SER A 103 16.04 12.74 23.42
N PRO A 104 16.66 13.78 24.02
CA PRO A 104 17.73 14.56 23.40
C PRO A 104 18.92 13.71 22.93
N GLN A 105 19.15 12.54 23.55
CA GLN A 105 20.19 11.56 23.20
C GLN A 105 19.62 10.32 22.49
N GLY A 106 18.41 10.42 21.94
CA GLY A 106 17.69 9.30 21.35
C GLY A 106 18.38 8.73 20.11
N VAL A 107 18.83 7.48 20.19
CA VAL A 107 19.51 6.75 19.09
C VAL A 107 18.59 6.57 17.86
N LEU A 108 17.27 6.61 18.05
CA LEU A 108 16.29 6.42 16.97
C LEU A 108 15.85 7.74 16.30
N ARG A 109 16.39 8.88 16.73
CA ARG A 109 16.12 10.20 16.15
C ARG A 109 16.93 10.40 14.85
N GLY A 110 16.36 11.14 13.90
CA GLY A 110 17.07 11.56 12.70
C GLY A 110 18.18 12.56 13.04
N ILE A 111 19.28 12.53 12.29
CA ILE A 111 20.42 13.46 12.42
C ILE A 111 19.99 14.91 12.09
N THR A 112 18.96 15.05 11.24
CA THR A 112 18.23 16.30 10.99
C THR A 112 16.93 16.26 11.78
N ASP A 113 16.53 17.37 12.41
CA ASP A 113 15.39 17.54 13.33
C ASP A 113 14.00 17.07 12.83
N GLY A 114 13.90 16.46 11.66
CA GLY A 114 12.68 15.88 11.11
C GLY A 114 12.48 14.41 11.50
N LEU A 115 11.33 14.11 12.11
CA LEU A 115 10.88 12.74 12.37
C LEU A 115 10.75 11.88 11.10
N ILE A 116 10.53 12.51 9.94
CA ILE A 116 10.16 11.87 8.67
C ILE A 116 11.30 11.00 8.10
N ARG A 117 12.57 11.34 8.35
CA ARG A 117 13.76 10.57 7.94
C ARG A 117 14.51 9.96 9.14
N SER A 118 13.80 9.68 10.22
CA SER A 118 14.41 9.08 11.40
C SER A 118 14.54 7.56 11.26
N PRO A 119 15.59 6.93 11.87
CA PRO A 119 15.67 5.48 12.01
C PRO A 119 14.39 4.86 12.61
N PHE A 120 13.67 5.61 13.45
CA PHE A 120 12.37 5.21 13.98
C PHE A 120 11.33 4.94 12.88
N ILE A 121 11.11 5.87 11.94
CA ILE A 121 10.12 5.68 10.86
C ILE A 121 10.55 4.58 9.90
N MET A 122 11.84 4.49 9.56
CA MET A 122 12.36 3.44 8.67
C MET A 122 12.26 2.05 9.31
N GLY A 123 12.50 1.94 10.62
CA GLY A 123 12.46 0.69 11.37
C GLY A 123 11.12 0.36 12.02
N ILE A 124 10.07 1.17 11.80
CA ILE A 124 8.83 1.12 12.60
C ILE A 124 8.17 -0.26 12.54
N LEU A 125 8.14 -0.90 11.36
CA LEU A 125 7.58 -2.23 11.19
C LEU A 125 8.35 -3.30 11.99
N PHE A 126 9.68 -3.20 12.02
CA PHE A 126 10.51 -4.12 12.80
C PHE A 126 10.31 -3.89 14.30
N ILE A 127 10.30 -2.63 14.75
CA ILE A 127 10.05 -2.25 16.15
C ILE A 127 8.68 -2.78 16.61
N PHE A 128 7.62 -2.57 15.82
CA PHE A 128 6.30 -3.11 16.13
C PHE A 128 6.27 -4.64 16.14
N SER A 129 6.83 -5.28 15.11
CA SER A 129 6.89 -6.75 15.02
C SER A 129 7.65 -7.35 16.20
N PHE A 130 8.76 -6.73 16.60
CA PHE A 130 9.55 -7.16 17.74
C PHE A 130 8.79 -6.97 19.06
N GLY A 131 8.14 -5.83 19.26
CA GLY A 131 7.31 -5.57 20.44
C GLY A 131 6.18 -6.59 20.59
N ILE A 132 5.45 -6.87 19.50
CA ILE A 132 4.38 -7.88 19.48
C ILE A 132 4.96 -9.29 19.74
N GLY A 133 6.10 -9.63 19.11
CA GLY A 133 6.77 -10.90 19.33
C GLY A 133 7.24 -11.09 20.77
N LEU A 134 7.78 -10.05 21.39
CA LEU A 134 8.19 -10.04 22.79
C LEU A 134 6.99 -10.24 23.73
N MET A 135 5.91 -9.48 23.53
CA MET A 135 4.67 -9.64 24.29
C MET A 135 4.08 -11.05 24.14
N GLY A 136 4.05 -11.57 22.91
CA GLY A 136 3.58 -12.93 22.61
C GLY A 136 4.43 -14.01 23.28
N THR A 137 5.75 -13.81 23.35
CA THR A 137 6.68 -14.73 24.01
C THR A 137 6.47 -14.73 25.54
N ILE A 138 6.35 -13.56 26.16
CA ILE A 138 6.07 -13.40 27.59
C ILE A 138 4.72 -14.03 27.95
N TYR A 139 3.70 -13.82 27.12
CA TYR A 139 2.41 -14.47 27.29
C TYR A 139 2.52 -15.99 27.16
N GLY A 140 3.27 -16.49 26.18
CA GLY A 140 3.48 -17.92 25.94
C GLY A 140 4.10 -18.63 27.14
N PHE A 141 5.18 -18.07 27.72
CA PHE A 141 5.78 -18.60 28.94
C PHE A 141 4.85 -18.45 30.16
N GLY A 142 4.24 -17.27 30.34
CA GLY A 142 3.38 -17.00 31.47
C GLY A 142 2.11 -17.88 31.51
N SER A 143 1.61 -18.30 30.35
CA SER A 143 0.42 -19.18 30.22
C SER A 143 0.79 -20.66 30.30
N GLY A 144 2.07 -21.00 30.28
CA GLY A 144 2.58 -22.37 30.22
C GLY A 144 2.47 -23.02 28.85
N ARG A 145 2.16 -22.24 27.80
CA ARG A 145 2.12 -22.68 26.41
C ARG A 145 3.52 -22.87 25.82
N TYR A 146 4.46 -22.03 26.22
CA TYR A 146 5.89 -22.20 25.96
C TYR A 146 6.56 -22.67 27.25
N ARG A 147 7.30 -23.77 27.15
CA ARG A 147 8.09 -24.35 28.25
C ARG A 147 9.58 -24.27 27.96
N THR A 148 9.94 -24.24 26.69
CA THR A 148 11.31 -24.22 26.20
C THR A 148 11.49 -23.15 25.13
N ASP A 149 12.74 -22.76 24.89
CA ASP A 149 13.17 -21.94 23.77
C ASP A 149 12.73 -22.53 22.41
N LYS A 150 12.71 -23.86 22.29
CA LYS A 150 12.21 -24.56 21.09
C LYS A 150 10.76 -24.23 20.76
N ASP A 151 9.91 -24.08 21.78
CA ASP A 151 8.49 -23.74 21.58
C ASP A 151 8.32 -22.34 20.99
N VAL A 152 9.21 -21.41 21.35
CA VAL A 152 9.24 -20.06 20.77
C VAL A 152 9.64 -20.11 19.30
N ILE A 153 10.67 -20.89 18.97
CA ILE A 153 11.12 -21.08 17.58
C ILE A 153 10.01 -21.71 16.74
N GLU A 154 9.32 -22.73 17.26
CA GLU A 154 8.21 -23.37 16.56
C GLU A 154 7.01 -22.43 16.39
N GLY A 155 6.73 -21.58 17.38
CA GLY A 155 5.74 -20.51 17.29
C GLY A 155 6.07 -19.49 16.18
N LEU A 156 7.34 -19.13 16.02
CA LEU A 156 7.81 -18.25 14.95
C LEU A 156 7.83 -18.94 13.57
N ALA A 157 8.04 -20.26 13.54
CA ALA A 157 8.05 -21.04 12.29
C ALA A 157 6.64 -21.25 11.72
N GLN A 158 5.59 -21.26 12.55
CA GLN A 158 4.23 -21.53 12.10
C GLN A 158 3.72 -20.52 11.05
N PRO A 159 3.84 -19.18 11.23
CA PRO A 159 3.48 -18.21 10.18
C PRO A 159 4.29 -18.39 8.89
N VAL A 160 5.58 -18.74 8.99
CA VAL A 160 6.44 -18.97 7.83
C VAL A 160 5.99 -20.20 7.05
N ARG A 161 5.59 -21.28 7.74
CA ARG A 161 5.01 -22.49 7.10
C ARG A 161 3.71 -22.17 6.36
N LEU A 162 2.84 -21.32 6.94
CA LEU A 162 1.61 -20.87 6.28
C LEU A 162 1.90 -20.06 5.02
N LEU A 163 3.03 -19.34 4.97
CA LEU A 163 3.46 -18.52 3.84
C LEU A 163 4.45 -19.25 2.90
N ALA A 164 4.76 -20.53 3.12
CA ALA A 164 5.77 -21.25 2.35
C ALA A 164 5.45 -21.34 0.85
N THR A 165 4.21 -21.71 0.51
CA THR A 165 3.76 -21.76 -0.89
C THR A 165 3.80 -20.37 -1.54
N TYR A 166 3.55 -19.31 -0.76
CA TYR A 166 3.66 -17.95 -1.23
C TYR A 166 5.12 -17.57 -1.56
N PHE A 167 6.08 -17.91 -0.69
CA PHE A 167 7.49 -17.57 -0.95
C PHE A 167 8.01 -18.15 -2.27
N VAL A 168 7.54 -19.34 -2.66
CA VAL A 168 7.88 -19.94 -3.96
C VAL A 168 7.33 -19.09 -5.13
N ILE A 169 6.06 -18.70 -5.07
CA ILE A 169 5.44 -17.88 -6.12
C ILE A 169 6.09 -16.50 -6.19
N ALA A 170 6.31 -15.87 -5.03
CA ALA A 170 6.94 -14.56 -4.91
C ALA A 170 8.38 -14.58 -5.44
N PHE A 171 9.13 -15.66 -5.20
CA PHE A 171 10.49 -15.82 -5.71
C PHE A 171 10.53 -15.75 -7.24
N PHE A 172 9.79 -16.63 -7.94
CA PHE A 172 9.81 -16.66 -9.41
C PHE A 172 9.34 -15.35 -10.03
N ALA A 173 8.35 -14.71 -9.41
CA ALA A 173 7.89 -13.43 -9.89
C ALA A 173 8.87 -12.29 -9.63
N ALA A 174 9.50 -12.24 -8.45
CA ALA A 174 10.55 -11.25 -8.18
C ALA A 174 11.69 -11.37 -9.18
N GLN A 175 12.08 -12.61 -9.56
CA GLN A 175 13.06 -12.84 -10.62
C GLN A 175 12.57 -12.32 -11.99
N MET A 176 11.31 -12.59 -12.35
CA MET A 176 10.73 -12.06 -13.58
C MET A 176 10.79 -10.52 -13.63
N PHE A 177 10.45 -9.83 -12.54
CA PHE A 177 10.54 -8.37 -12.49
C PHE A 177 11.97 -7.86 -12.48
N ALA A 178 12.88 -8.52 -11.77
CA ALA A 178 14.29 -8.18 -11.81
C ALA A 178 14.85 -8.31 -13.24
N CYS A 179 14.43 -9.34 -14.00
CA CYS A 179 14.79 -9.46 -15.42
C CYS A 179 14.18 -8.33 -16.28
N LEU A 180 12.93 -7.91 -16.02
CA LEU A 180 12.31 -6.79 -16.72
C LEU A 180 13.03 -5.45 -16.44
N GLU A 181 13.40 -5.20 -15.19
CA GLU A 181 14.15 -4.01 -14.77
C GLU A 181 15.59 -4.02 -15.33
N TYR A 182 16.27 -5.17 -15.25
CA TYR A 182 17.63 -5.35 -15.76
C TYR A 182 17.70 -5.18 -17.28
N SER A 183 16.71 -5.69 -18.01
CA SER A 183 16.61 -5.53 -19.47
C SER A 183 16.13 -4.14 -19.89
N HIS A 184 15.78 -3.27 -18.93
CA HIS A 184 15.17 -1.95 -19.16
C HIS A 184 13.89 -2.00 -20.02
N LEU A 185 13.22 -3.15 -20.05
CA LEU A 185 11.96 -3.31 -20.78
C LEU A 185 10.85 -2.44 -20.18
N ASP A 186 10.87 -2.25 -18.85
CA ASP A 186 10.01 -1.31 -18.14
C ASP A 186 10.13 0.12 -18.70
N LYS A 187 11.35 0.60 -18.94
CA LYS A 187 11.62 1.92 -19.53
C LYS A 187 11.27 1.96 -21.02
N CYS A 188 11.58 0.90 -21.76
CA CYS A 188 11.27 0.80 -23.18
C CYS A 188 9.75 0.91 -23.43
N ILE A 189 8.94 0.19 -22.64
CA ILE A 189 7.48 0.25 -22.70
C ILE A 189 6.98 1.68 -22.44
N ILE A 190 7.56 2.39 -21.45
CA ILE A 190 7.20 3.78 -21.14
C ILE A 190 7.53 4.72 -22.32
N ILE A 191 8.69 4.57 -22.95
CA ILE A 191 9.10 5.40 -24.09
C ILE A 191 8.22 5.12 -25.31
N MET A 192 7.97 3.86 -25.63
CA MET A 192 7.07 3.47 -26.72
C MET A 192 5.64 3.97 -26.48
N ALA A 193 5.16 3.87 -25.24
CA ALA A 193 3.87 4.43 -24.85
C ALA A 193 3.86 5.94 -25.03
N SER A 194 4.89 6.67 -24.61
CA SER A 194 4.99 8.12 -24.85
C SER A 194 4.90 8.47 -26.34
N GLY A 195 5.59 7.73 -27.21
CA GLY A 195 5.47 7.91 -28.66
C GLY A 195 4.05 7.66 -29.20
N LEU A 196 3.38 6.62 -28.70
CA LEU A 196 1.97 6.35 -29.02
C LEU A 196 1.08 7.50 -28.56
N PHE A 197 1.30 7.99 -27.35
CA PHE A 197 0.57 9.11 -26.77
C PHE A 197 0.73 10.38 -27.62
N SER A 198 1.95 10.76 -28.00
CA SER A 198 2.19 11.92 -28.87
C SER A 198 1.57 11.80 -30.26
N SER A 199 1.37 10.58 -30.76
CA SER A 199 0.73 10.33 -32.06
C SER A 199 -0.80 10.43 -32.02
N MET A 200 -1.41 10.30 -30.84
CA MET A 200 -2.85 10.37 -30.67
C MET A 200 -3.31 11.82 -30.57
N LYS A 201 -4.18 12.26 -31.49
CA LYS A 201 -4.84 13.59 -31.43
C LYS A 201 -5.97 13.63 -30.40
N LEU A 202 -5.71 13.19 -29.18
CA LEU A 202 -6.68 13.22 -28.09
C LEU A 202 -6.65 14.58 -27.37
N THR A 203 -7.83 15.07 -26.99
CA THR A 203 -7.97 16.24 -26.12
C THR A 203 -7.45 15.96 -24.71
N GLY A 204 -7.01 16.99 -23.97
CA GLY A 204 -6.36 16.87 -22.65
C GLY A 204 -7.01 15.89 -21.66
N LEU A 205 -8.34 15.92 -21.50
CA LEU A 205 -9.05 14.97 -20.60
C LEU A 205 -8.96 13.52 -21.09
N GLY A 206 -9.18 13.27 -22.38
CA GLY A 206 -9.10 11.92 -22.95
C GLY A 206 -7.70 11.33 -22.80
N MET A 207 -6.69 12.20 -22.93
CA MET A 207 -5.29 11.84 -22.74
C MET A 207 -4.95 11.49 -21.29
N LEU A 208 -5.47 12.25 -20.33
CA LEU A 208 -5.32 11.97 -18.90
C LEU A 208 -6.03 10.67 -18.48
N LEU A 209 -7.23 10.40 -19.00
CA LEU A 209 -7.93 9.14 -18.73
C LEU A 209 -7.15 7.94 -19.30
N LEU A 210 -6.61 8.07 -20.52
CA LEU A 210 -5.75 7.04 -21.10
C LEU A 210 -4.49 6.83 -20.25
N PHE A 211 -3.90 7.91 -19.73
CA PHE A 211 -2.75 7.85 -18.82
C PHE A 211 -3.06 7.17 -17.49
N ILE A 212 -4.26 7.37 -16.93
CA ILE A 212 -4.71 6.64 -15.73
C ILE A 212 -4.76 5.13 -16.01
N VAL A 213 -5.36 4.73 -17.14
CA VAL A 213 -5.44 3.31 -17.53
C VAL A 213 -4.06 2.73 -17.80
N PHE A 214 -3.20 3.46 -18.50
CA PHE A 214 -1.82 3.06 -18.73
C PHE A 214 -1.07 2.84 -17.41
N THR A 215 -1.13 3.80 -16.49
CA THR A 215 -0.51 3.68 -15.17
C THR A 215 -1.05 2.49 -14.39
N ALA A 216 -2.36 2.24 -14.46
CA ALA A 216 -3.00 1.09 -13.81
C ALA A 216 -2.49 -0.26 -14.35
N ILE A 217 -2.21 -0.35 -15.66
CA ILE A 217 -1.61 -1.53 -16.30
C ILE A 217 -0.15 -1.68 -15.88
N VAL A 218 0.64 -0.61 -15.94
CA VAL A 218 2.06 -0.61 -15.54
C VAL A 218 2.20 -1.05 -14.07
N ASN A 219 1.28 -0.65 -13.20
CA ASN A 219 1.28 -1.03 -11.78
C ASN A 219 1.13 -2.55 -11.53
N LEU A 220 0.58 -3.31 -12.48
CA LEU A 220 0.52 -4.77 -12.35
C LEU A 220 1.92 -5.41 -12.44
N PHE A 221 2.87 -4.72 -13.08
CA PHE A 221 4.23 -5.20 -13.28
C PHE A 221 5.24 -4.49 -12.38
N MET A 222 5.10 -3.18 -12.19
CA MET A 222 5.99 -2.39 -11.34
C MET A 222 5.29 -2.04 -10.02
N VAL A 223 5.72 -2.67 -8.92
CA VAL A 223 5.10 -2.53 -7.60
C VAL A 223 5.44 -1.18 -6.93
N SER A 224 6.65 -0.65 -7.17
CA SER A 224 7.12 0.56 -6.50
C SER A 224 6.49 1.82 -7.10
N ALA A 225 5.61 2.49 -6.34
CA ALA A 225 5.00 3.75 -6.74
C ALA A 225 6.05 4.85 -7.01
N THR A 226 7.01 5.01 -6.09
CA THR A 226 8.09 6.01 -6.23
C THR A 226 9.04 5.66 -7.37
N GLY A 227 9.37 4.37 -7.56
CA GLY A 227 10.22 3.92 -8.67
C GLY A 227 9.57 4.18 -10.03
N LYS A 228 8.28 3.84 -10.19
CA LYS A 228 7.53 4.16 -11.42
C LYS A 228 7.48 5.65 -11.69
N TRP A 229 7.10 6.43 -10.67
CA TRP A 229 6.94 7.87 -10.83
C TRP A 229 8.27 8.56 -11.15
N ALA A 230 9.38 8.10 -10.59
CA ALA A 230 10.71 8.64 -10.86
C ALA A 230 11.09 8.58 -12.35
N PHE A 231 10.55 7.65 -13.14
CA PHE A 231 10.76 7.63 -14.59
C PHE A 231 9.59 8.25 -15.35
N MET A 232 8.35 7.93 -14.97
CA MET A 232 7.16 8.42 -15.67
C MET A 232 7.01 9.95 -15.56
N ALA A 233 7.42 10.56 -14.45
CA ALA A 233 7.33 12.00 -14.27
C ALA A 233 8.14 12.75 -15.34
N PHE A 234 9.41 12.39 -15.58
CA PHE A 234 10.26 13.07 -16.57
C PHE A 234 9.83 12.86 -18.03
N VAL A 235 8.96 11.88 -18.30
CA VAL A 235 8.43 11.64 -19.65
C VAL A 235 7.07 12.30 -19.82
N PHE A 236 6.15 12.08 -18.89
CA PHE A 236 4.76 12.49 -19.01
C PHE A 236 4.49 13.90 -18.48
N VAL A 237 5.21 14.39 -17.46
CA VAL A 237 5.03 15.78 -17.00
C VAL A 237 5.35 16.78 -18.11
N PRO A 238 6.48 16.68 -18.85
CA PRO A 238 6.71 17.55 -20.00
C PRO A 238 5.65 17.39 -21.10
N LEU A 239 5.30 16.15 -21.45
CA LEU A 239 4.30 15.86 -22.48
C LEU A 239 2.95 16.54 -22.18
N PHE A 240 2.49 16.47 -20.93
CA PHE A 240 1.25 17.10 -20.52
C PHE A 240 1.38 18.62 -20.36
N ALA A 241 2.55 19.12 -19.97
CA ALA A 241 2.81 20.55 -19.90
C ALA A 241 2.72 21.21 -21.30
N ASP A 242 3.21 20.55 -22.35
CA ASP A 242 3.06 21.01 -23.75
C ASP A 242 1.60 21.10 -24.18
N MET A 243 0.72 20.28 -23.59
CA MET A 243 -0.73 20.32 -23.79
C MET A 243 -1.45 21.33 -22.89
N GLY A 244 -0.70 22.13 -22.11
CA GLY A 244 -1.23 23.11 -21.15
C GLY A 244 -1.81 22.52 -19.87
N ILE A 245 -1.50 21.25 -19.55
CA ILE A 245 -1.93 20.60 -18.32
C ILE A 245 -0.88 20.80 -17.23
N THR A 246 -1.34 21.23 -16.05
CA THR A 246 -0.46 21.50 -14.92
C THR A 246 0.07 20.19 -14.30
N PRO A 247 1.33 20.17 -13.81
CA PRO A 247 1.95 18.95 -13.29
C PRO A 247 1.23 18.29 -12.11
N ASP A 248 0.51 19.07 -11.29
CA ASP A 248 -0.31 18.59 -10.17
C ASP A 248 -1.49 17.71 -10.64
N VAL A 249 -2.06 18.02 -11.80
CA VAL A 249 -3.12 17.22 -12.44
C VAL A 249 -2.54 15.90 -12.95
N THR A 250 -1.38 15.94 -13.60
CA THR A 250 -0.67 14.74 -14.08
C THR A 250 -0.27 13.84 -12.92
N GLN A 251 0.23 14.41 -11.82
CA GLN A 251 0.51 13.70 -10.59
C GLN A 251 -0.75 13.04 -10.02
N CYS A 252 -1.87 13.76 -9.98
CA CYS A 252 -3.13 13.21 -9.49
C CYS A 252 -3.59 12.01 -10.35
N ALA A 253 -3.51 12.13 -11.67
CA ALA A 253 -3.84 11.05 -12.61
C ALA A 253 -2.96 9.81 -12.39
N PHE A 254 -1.65 9.99 -12.19
CA PHE A 254 -0.74 8.90 -11.85
C PHE A 254 -1.16 8.20 -10.55
N ARG A 255 -1.46 8.96 -9.49
CA ARG A 255 -1.84 8.41 -8.18
C ARG A 255 -3.12 7.56 -8.25
N ILE A 256 -4.08 7.96 -9.07
CA ILE A 256 -5.31 7.18 -9.31
C ILE A 256 -4.98 5.83 -9.94
N GLY A 257 -4.19 5.84 -11.03
CA GLY A 257 -3.81 4.63 -11.74
C GLY A 257 -2.96 3.68 -10.87
N ASP A 258 -1.97 4.24 -10.16
CA ASP A 258 -1.11 3.49 -9.23
C ASP A 258 -1.93 2.81 -8.13
N SER A 259 -2.87 3.51 -7.51
CA SER A 259 -3.60 2.94 -6.38
C SER A 259 -4.72 1.98 -6.78
N ALA A 260 -5.35 2.15 -7.95
CA ALA A 260 -6.54 1.39 -8.32
C ALA A 260 -6.28 -0.12 -8.52
N THR A 261 -5.10 -0.50 -9.00
CA THR A 261 -4.74 -1.89 -9.30
C THR A 261 -3.86 -2.55 -8.25
N ASN A 262 -3.55 -1.87 -7.14
CA ASN A 262 -2.72 -2.41 -6.05
C ASN A 262 -3.26 -3.73 -5.46
N VAL A 263 -4.58 -3.89 -5.39
CA VAL A 263 -5.23 -5.12 -4.89
C VAL A 263 -5.17 -6.28 -5.90
N LEU A 264 -4.75 -6.00 -7.13
CA LEU A 264 -4.50 -7.00 -8.17
C LEU A 264 -3.04 -7.37 -8.27
N THR A 265 -2.16 -6.44 -7.94
CA THR A 265 -0.72 -6.62 -8.00
C THR A 265 -0.31 -7.77 -7.06
N PRO A 266 0.11 -8.91 -7.61
CA PRO A 266 0.26 -10.12 -6.81
C PRO A 266 1.34 -10.04 -5.74
N PHE A 267 2.26 -9.09 -5.96
CA PHE A 267 3.54 -8.94 -5.28
C PHE A 267 3.54 -7.76 -4.31
N LEU A 268 2.40 -7.08 -4.17
CA LEU A 268 2.22 -6.10 -3.11
C LEU A 268 2.25 -6.84 -1.77
N PHE A 269 3.09 -6.38 -0.83
CA PHE A 269 3.35 -7.03 0.46
C PHE A 269 2.09 -7.43 1.25
N TYR A 270 0.97 -6.74 1.05
CA TYR A 270 -0.29 -6.98 1.75
C TYR A 270 -1.18 -8.09 1.17
N MET A 271 -1.10 -8.36 -0.14
CA MET A 271 -1.90 -9.42 -0.80
C MET A 271 -1.62 -10.83 -0.24
N PRO A 272 -0.36 -11.20 0.02
CA PRO A 272 0.00 -12.48 0.65
C PRO A 272 -0.54 -12.63 2.07
N LEU A 273 -0.49 -11.56 2.85
CA LEU A 273 -1.04 -11.53 4.20
C LEU A 273 -2.56 -11.75 4.18
N ALA A 274 -3.27 -11.03 3.29
CA ALA A 274 -4.70 -11.21 3.09
C ALA A 274 -5.05 -12.64 2.68
N PHE A 275 -4.28 -13.22 1.75
CA PHE A 275 -4.47 -14.62 1.33
C PHE A 275 -4.29 -15.61 2.47
N ALA A 276 -3.23 -15.46 3.28
CA ALA A 276 -2.96 -16.33 4.42
C ALA A 276 -4.10 -16.27 5.46
N TYR A 277 -4.69 -15.09 5.68
CA TYR A 277 -5.86 -14.97 6.55
C TYR A 277 -7.08 -15.69 5.99
N VAL A 278 -7.38 -15.55 4.69
CA VAL A 278 -8.51 -16.24 4.08
C VAL A 278 -8.34 -17.77 4.14
N GLN A 279 -7.12 -18.28 3.94
CA GLN A 279 -6.83 -19.70 4.04
C GLN A 279 -7.06 -20.31 5.44
N GLN A 280 -7.06 -19.50 6.50
CA GLN A 280 -7.42 -19.98 7.84
C GLN A 280 -8.91 -20.33 7.94
N TYR A 281 -9.77 -19.63 7.19
CA TYR A 281 -11.21 -19.86 7.16
C TYR A 281 -11.61 -20.89 6.10
N ASP A 282 -10.99 -20.83 4.91
CA ASP A 282 -11.23 -21.77 3.82
C ASP A 282 -9.91 -22.24 3.19
N LYS A 283 -9.51 -23.47 3.52
CA LYS A 283 -8.29 -24.11 2.98
C LYS A 283 -8.37 -24.41 1.48
N ARG A 284 -9.58 -24.46 0.90
CA ARG A 284 -9.77 -24.65 -0.54
C ARG A 284 -9.63 -23.34 -1.31
N PHE A 285 -9.53 -22.21 -0.60
CA PHE A 285 -9.38 -20.91 -1.21
C PHE A 285 -8.01 -20.79 -1.88
N THR A 286 -8.02 -20.65 -3.20
CA THR A 286 -6.83 -20.49 -4.01
C THR A 286 -6.50 -19.02 -4.20
N TYR A 287 -5.24 -18.74 -4.51
CA TYR A 287 -4.77 -17.39 -4.81
C TYR A 287 -5.55 -16.75 -5.98
N ILE A 288 -5.87 -17.56 -6.99
CA ILE A 288 -6.67 -17.15 -8.14
C ILE A 288 -8.11 -16.79 -7.73
N SER A 289 -8.69 -17.50 -6.76
CA SER A 289 -10.00 -17.14 -6.20
C SER A 289 -9.96 -15.77 -5.54
N LEU A 290 -8.89 -15.45 -4.79
CA LEU A 290 -8.71 -14.12 -4.19
C LEU A 290 -8.71 -13.04 -5.28
N LEU A 291 -7.88 -13.21 -6.31
CA LEU A 291 -7.80 -12.29 -7.44
C LEU A 291 -9.15 -12.13 -8.16
N ARG A 292 -9.93 -13.20 -8.30
CA ARG A 292 -11.26 -13.16 -8.95
C ARG A 292 -12.24 -12.26 -8.17
N TYR A 293 -12.16 -12.25 -6.85
CA TYR A 293 -12.96 -11.35 -6.01
C TYR A 293 -12.41 -9.91 -6.04
N THR A 294 -11.10 -9.74 -5.88
CA THR A 294 -10.47 -8.41 -5.79
C THR A 294 -10.45 -7.65 -7.12
N TRP A 295 -10.41 -8.34 -8.26
CA TRP A 295 -10.46 -7.73 -9.60
C TRP A 295 -11.67 -6.83 -9.78
N ARG A 296 -12.83 -7.25 -9.27
CA ARG A 296 -14.05 -6.44 -9.37
C ARG A 296 -13.90 -5.13 -8.62
N TYR A 297 -13.36 -5.18 -7.40
CA TYR A 297 -13.09 -3.98 -6.62
C TYR A 297 -12.17 -3.03 -7.38
N SER A 298 -11.07 -3.53 -7.94
CA SER A 298 -10.13 -2.72 -8.70
C SER A 298 -10.80 -2.02 -9.90
N VAL A 299 -11.60 -2.74 -10.69
CA VAL A 299 -12.29 -2.16 -11.87
C VAL A 299 -13.30 -1.09 -11.46
N TRP A 300 -14.10 -1.34 -10.43
CA TRP A 300 -15.11 -0.37 -9.97
C TRP A 300 -14.46 0.86 -9.32
N ILE A 301 -13.38 0.68 -8.57
CA ILE A 301 -12.60 1.79 -8.01
C ILE A 301 -12.00 2.61 -9.15
N LEU A 302 -11.33 1.97 -10.13
CA LEU A 302 -10.75 2.65 -11.28
C LEU A 302 -11.82 3.46 -12.04
N ALA A 303 -12.96 2.85 -12.35
CA ALA A 303 -14.06 3.51 -13.05
C ALA A 303 -14.64 4.69 -12.25
N GLY A 304 -14.93 4.49 -10.97
CA GLY A 304 -15.45 5.56 -10.11
C GLY A 304 -14.48 6.72 -9.97
N TRP A 305 -13.19 6.42 -9.83
CA TRP A 305 -12.16 7.44 -9.65
C TRP A 305 -11.88 8.20 -10.95
N MET A 306 -11.90 7.52 -12.10
CA MET A 306 -11.85 8.16 -13.42
C MET A 306 -13.03 9.11 -13.64
N LEU A 307 -14.24 8.72 -13.24
CA LEU A 307 -15.43 9.58 -13.33
C LEU A 307 -15.31 10.81 -12.42
N LEU A 308 -14.86 10.62 -11.17
CA LEU A 308 -14.61 11.72 -10.25
C LEU A 308 -13.54 12.68 -10.80
N PHE A 309 -12.45 12.14 -11.33
CA PHE A 309 -11.36 12.92 -11.92
C PHE A 309 -11.82 13.70 -13.16
N ALA A 310 -12.58 13.06 -14.05
CA ALA A 310 -13.17 13.73 -15.22
C ALA A 310 -14.09 14.88 -14.80
N GLY A 311 -14.97 14.65 -13.81
CA GLY A 311 -15.85 15.69 -13.26
C GLY A 311 -15.07 16.86 -12.64
N TRP A 312 -14.00 16.56 -11.91
CA TRP A 312 -13.14 17.57 -11.29
C TRP A 312 -12.38 18.41 -12.33
N TYR A 313 -11.82 17.75 -13.35
CA TYR A 313 -11.09 18.40 -14.43
C TYR A 313 -12.00 19.33 -15.25
N LEU A 314 -13.22 18.89 -15.58
CA LEU A 314 -14.20 19.72 -16.29
C LEU A 314 -14.67 20.92 -15.46
N SER A 315 -14.79 20.73 -14.14
CA SER A 315 -15.20 21.79 -13.20
C SER A 315 -14.08 22.81 -12.92
N LYS A 316 -12.87 22.61 -13.45
CA LYS A 316 -11.66 23.44 -13.22
C LYS A 316 -11.42 23.77 -11.74
N THR A 317 -11.82 22.87 -10.85
CA THR A 317 -11.70 23.06 -9.41
C THR A 317 -10.26 22.79 -8.99
N THR A 318 -9.73 23.54 -8.02
CA THR A 318 -8.37 23.33 -7.52
C THR A 318 -8.25 21.93 -6.91
N LEU A 319 -7.17 21.21 -7.22
CA LEU A 319 -6.94 19.85 -6.72
C LEU A 319 -6.47 19.82 -5.26
N GLY A 320 -5.94 20.94 -4.75
CA GLY A 320 -5.38 21.07 -3.42
C GLY A 320 -4.81 22.47 -3.18
N ILE A 321 -3.94 22.54 -2.17
CA ILE A 321 -3.22 23.75 -1.73
C ILE A 321 -1.77 23.63 -2.18
#